data_AF-A0A8X8WC20-F1
#
_entry.id   AF-A0A8X8WC20-F1
#
_cell.length_a   1.000
_cell.length_b   1.000
_cell.length_c   1.000
_cell.angle_alpha   90.00
_cell.angle_beta   90.00
_cell.angle_gamma   90.00
#
_symmetry.space_group_name_H-M   'P 1'
#
loop_
_entity.id
_entity.type
_entity.pdbx_description
1 polymer ?
#
loop_
_entity_poly.entity_id
_entity_poly.type
_entity_poly.pdbx_seq_one_letter_code
_entity_poly.pdbx_strand_id
1 'polypeptide(L)' 'MAKPLGTTGEFFRRRDEWRKHPMLTNQWRHATPGLGIALVAFGIYLVGETAYNKIYAPKSHSHSDSTDHH' A
#
# COMPACT_ATOMS: atom_id res chain seq x y z
N MET A 1 13.35 14.17 -28.57
CA MET A 1 12.98 15.58 -28.79
C MET A 1 11.71 15.59 -29.61
N ALA A 2 10.62 16.19 -29.11
CA ALA A 2 9.38 16.27 -29.87
C ALA A 2 9.59 17.13 -31.13
N LYS A 3 8.98 16.73 -32.24
CA LYS A 3 9.02 17.50 -33.49
C LYS A 3 8.43 18.90 -33.24
N PRO A 4 9.07 19.99 -33.70
CA PRO A 4 8.55 21.33 -33.49
C PRO A 4 7.11 21.42 -34.03
N LEU A 5 6.21 21.86 -33.17
CA LEU A 5 4.80 22.02 -33.50
C LEU A 5 4.68 23.15 -34.53
N GLY A 6 4.02 22.89 -35.66
CA GLY A 6 3.66 23.94 -36.61
C GLY A 6 2.70 24.97 -36.01
N THR A 7 2.36 26.01 -36.76
CA THR A 7 1.48 27.12 -36.30
C THR A 7 0.16 26.65 -35.68
N THR A 8 -0.48 25.65 -36.30
CA THR A 8 -1.71 25.02 -35.78
C THR A 8 -1.45 24.17 -34.53
N GLY A 9 -0.30 23.49 -34.45
CA GLY A 9 0.08 22.70 -33.28
C GLY A 9 0.32 23.55 -32.04
N GLU A 10 0.92 24.74 -32.21
CA GLU A 10 1.09 25.73 -31.14
C GLU A 10 -0.23 26.33 -30.65
N PHE A 11 -1.20 26.54 -31.56
CA PHE A 11 -2.54 27.01 -31.20
C PHE A 11 -3.27 26.03 -30.27
N PHE A 12 -3.26 24.74 -30.61
CA PHE A 12 -3.86 23.70 -29.76
C PHE A 12 -3.05 23.48 -28.48
N ARG A 13 -1.73 23.61 -28.52
CA ARG A 13 -0.89 23.52 -27.31
C ARG A 13 -1.28 24.57 -26.27
N ARG A 14 -1.36 25.85 -26.65
CA ARG A 14 -1.75 26.93 -25.74
C ARG A 14 -3.16 26.75 -25.19
N ARG A 15 -4.07 26.23 -26.00
CA ARG A 15 -5.44 25.90 -25.57
C ARG A 15 -5.50 24.67 -24.66
N ASP A 16 -4.62 23.70 -24.82
CA ASP A 16 -4.61 22.48 -24.01
C ASP A 16 -3.77 22.61 -22.73
N GLU A 17 -3.00 23.69 -22.60
CA GLU A 17 -2.16 23.97 -21.42
C GLU A 17 -2.95 24.00 -20.11
N TRP A 18 -4.21 24.42 -20.10
CA TRP A 18 -5.03 24.37 -18.88
C TRP A 18 -5.24 22.94 -18.37
N ARG A 19 -5.23 21.91 -19.25
CA ARG A 19 -5.37 20.50 -18.81
C ARG A 19 -4.12 19.98 -18.11
N LYS A 20 -2.99 20.68 -18.27
CA LYS A 20 -1.77 20.40 -17.52
C LYS A 20 -1.82 20.98 -16.10
N HIS A 21 -2.96 21.53 -15.68
CA HIS A 21 -3.13 22.07 -14.34
C HIS A 21 -2.78 21.01 -13.26
N PRO A 22 -2.04 21.38 -12.20
CA PRO A 22 -1.55 20.45 -11.17
C PRO A 22 -2.64 19.58 -10.54
N MET A 23 -3.87 20.11 -10.46
CA MET A 23 -5.03 19.39 -9.94
C MET A 23 -5.44 18.17 -10.80
N LEU A 24 -5.21 18.21 -12.12
CA LEU A 24 -5.61 17.17 -13.07
C LEU A 24 -4.47 16.17 -13.35
N THR A 25 -3.22 16.57 -13.17
CA THR A 25 -2.05 15.75 -13.53
C THR A 25 -1.54 14.85 -12.40
N ASN A 26 -1.80 15.20 -11.14
CA ASN A 26 -1.23 14.53 -9.97
C ASN A 26 -2.17 13.48 -9.31
N GLN A 27 -2.97 12.78 -10.13
CA GLN A 27 -4.01 11.86 -9.64
C GLN A 27 -3.47 10.63 -8.90
N TRP A 28 -2.29 10.14 -9.28
CA TRP A 28 -1.65 8.97 -8.64
C TRP A 28 -1.35 9.17 -7.16
N ARG A 29 -1.02 10.40 -6.74
CA ARG A 29 -0.78 10.73 -5.32
C ARG A 29 -2.06 10.70 -4.48
N HIS A 30 -3.23 10.78 -5.10
CA HIS A 30 -4.53 10.76 -4.44
C HIS A 30 -5.37 9.53 -4.81
N ALA A 31 -4.79 8.56 -5.53
CA ALA A 31 -5.49 7.36 -5.96
C ALA A 31 -5.90 6.47 -4.77
N THR A 32 -5.11 6.48 -3.69
CA THR A 32 -5.35 5.67 -2.49
C THR A 32 -5.29 6.54 -1.21
N PRO A 33 -6.30 7.39 -0.99
CA PRO A 33 -6.33 8.24 0.20
C PRO A 33 -6.39 7.35 1.45
N GLY A 34 -5.50 7.61 2.41
CA GLY A 34 -5.45 6.87 3.67
C GLY A 34 -4.71 5.52 3.62
N LEU A 35 -4.18 5.08 2.47
CA LEU A 35 -3.42 3.82 2.38
C LEU A 35 -2.22 3.79 3.33
N GLY A 36 -1.48 4.90 3.46
CA GLY A 36 -0.36 4.98 4.39
C GLY A 36 -0.78 4.78 5.85
N ILE A 37 -1.91 5.35 6.26
CA ILE A 37 -2.45 5.21 7.61
C ILE A 37 -2.92 3.77 7.85
N ALA A 38 -3.59 3.17 6.85
CA ALA A 38 -4.04 1.79 6.91
C ALA A 38 -2.85 0.81 7.07
N LEU A 39 -1.75 1.02 6.33
CA LEU A 39 -0.55 0.20 6.44
C LEU A 39 0.09 0.29 7.83
N VAL A 40 0.16 1.49 8.42
CA VAL A 40 0.69 1.67 9.78
C VAL A 40 -0.19 0.98 10.83
N ALA A 41 -1.51 1.19 10.77
CA ALA A 41 -2.44 0.55 11.70
C ALA A 41 -2.39 -0.99 11.59
N PHE A 42 -2.35 -1.50 10.36
CA PHE A 42 -2.23 -2.93 10.10
C PHE A 42 -0.89 -3.50 10.60
N GLY A 43 0.21 -2.77 10.43
CA GLY A 43 1.51 -3.16 10.97
C GLY A 43 1.51 -3.28 12.49
N ILE A 44 0.91 -2.30 13.19
CA ILE A 44 0.76 -2.34 14.66
C ILE A 44 -0.06 -3.56 15.09
N TYR A 45 -1.16 -3.83 14.39
CA TYR A 45 -2.00 -5.00 14.68
C TYR A 45 -1.21 -6.31 14.58
N LEU A 46 -0.49 -6.53 13.48
CA LEU A 46 0.31 -7.74 13.30
C LEU A 46 1.40 -7.89 14.37
N VAL A 47 2.15 -6.82 14.66
CA VAL A 47 3.19 -6.87 15.70
C VAL A 47 2.58 -7.16 17.08
N GLY A 48 1.46 -6.52 17.39
CA GLY A 48 0.71 -6.75 18.64
C GLY A 48 0.24 -8.20 18.76
N GLU A 49 -0.36 -8.76 17.71
CA GLU A 49 -0.81 -10.14 17.66
C GLU A 49 0.36 -11.13 17.80
N THR A 50 1.45 -10.89 17.06
CA THR A 50 2.63 -11.77 17.09
C THR A 50 3.27 -11.76 18.49
N ALA A 51 3.39 -10.58 19.11
CA ALA A 51 3.93 -10.44 20.46
C ALA A 51 3.01 -11.06 21.51
N TYR A 52 1.70 -10.83 21.42
CA TYR A 52 0.71 -11.41 22.31
C TYR A 52 0.74 -12.94 22.26
N ASN A 53 0.69 -13.52 21.05
CA ASN A 53 0.78 -14.97 20.87
C ASN A 53 2.10 -15.52 21.39
N LYS A 54 3.23 -14.82 21.21
CA LYS A 54 4.52 -15.30 21.73
C LYS A 54 4.61 -15.30 23.27
N ILE A 55 3.97 -14.34 23.93
CA ILE A 55 4.05 -14.18 25.39
C ILE A 55 2.97 -15.01 26.10
N TYR A 56 1.77 -15.08 25.53
CA TYR A 56 0.59 -15.65 26.18
C TYR A 56 0.07 -16.93 25.56
N ALA A 57 0.57 -17.38 24.40
CA ALA A 57 0.14 -18.68 23.87
C ALA A 57 0.64 -19.80 24.80
N PRO A 58 -0.26 -20.72 25.23
CA PRO A 58 0.16 -21.89 25.96
C PRO A 58 1.13 -22.69 25.09
N LYS A 59 2.34 -22.98 25.59
CA LYS A 59 3.25 -23.93 24.95
C LYS A 59 2.47 -25.24 24.81
N SER A 60 2.18 -25.67 23.58
CA SER A 60 1.68 -27.02 23.33
C SER A 60 2.73 -28.00 23.84
N HIS A 61 2.50 -28.51 25.03
CA HIS A 61 3.24 -29.63 25.59
C HIS A 61 2.86 -30.81 24.70
N SER A 62 3.81 -31.25 23.88
CA SER A 62 3.71 -32.52 23.18
C SER A 62 3.47 -33.60 24.23
N HIS A 63 2.23 -34.07 24.35
CA HIS A 63 1.94 -35.28 25.10
C HIS A 63 2.62 -36.42 24.35
N SER A 64 3.77 -36.85 24.85
CA SER A 64 4.39 -38.12 24.51
C SER A 64 3.44 -39.23 24.96
N ASP A 65 2.63 -39.70 24.02
CA ASP A 65 1.77 -40.87 24.17
C ASP A 65 2.66 -42.07 24.50
N SER A 66 2.67 -42.45 25.78
CA SER A 66 3.43 -43.58 26.31
C SER A 66 2.43 -44.72 26.45
N THR A 67 2.26 -45.48 25.38
CA THR A 67 1.48 -46.73 25.38
C THR A 67 2.39 -47.86 25.86
N ASP A 68 2.37 -48.14 27.17
CA ASP A 68 2.90 -49.38 27.73
C ASP A 68 1.73 -50.24 28.23
N HIS A 69 1.51 -51.36 27.53
CA HIS A 69 0.60 -52.44 27.90
C HIS A 69 1.44 -53.63 28.40
N HIS A 70 1.36 -53.97 29.69
CA HIS A 70 1.52 -55.35 30.18
C HIS A 70 0.98 -55.57 31.59
#